data_AF-A0A0R2RST9-F1
#
_entry.id   AF-A0A0R2RST9-F1
#
_cell.length_a   1.000
_cell.length_b   1.000
_cell.length_c   1.000
_cell.angle_alpha   90.00
_cell.angle_beta   90.00
_cell.angle_gamma   90.00
#
_symmetry.space_group_name_H-M   'P 1'
#
loop_
_entity.id
_entity.type
_entity.pdbx_description
1 polymer ?
#
loop_
_entity_poly.entity_id
_entity_poly.type
_entity_poly.pdbx_seq_one_letter_code
_entity_poly.pdbx_strand_id
1 'polypeptide(L)'
;MIISHKYKFLFIGLPFSASSAISKELHLQYEGEPFLRKHSLYHEFKKVAAKEEQKYFVFAVLRNPMEIAVTVYEKMKANAKGNFTNPELFTENGGHITKKHREVFNFIHDKKATFQQYFNQFFQKPYDNLASLTIDNCDYVIRYENITDDYLTALKKSRSYQSKAIAGS
;
A
#
# COMPACT_ATOMS: atom_id res chain seq x y z
N MET A 1 -7.91 -3.74 -1.10
CA MET A 1 -8.03 -4.31 0.24
C MET A 1 -8.49 -5.74 0.08
N ILE A 2 -7.95 -6.70 0.83
CA ILE A 2 -8.33 -8.12 0.72
C ILE A 2 -8.91 -8.57 2.05
N ILE A 3 -10.08 -9.20 2.03
CA ILE A 3 -10.70 -9.81 3.20
C ILE A 3 -10.72 -11.33 3.02
N SER A 4 -10.63 -12.08 4.11
CA SER A 4 -10.92 -13.51 4.08
C SER A 4 -11.87 -13.84 5.22
N HIS A 5 -13.07 -14.28 4.88
CA HIS A 5 -14.08 -14.69 5.86
C HIS A 5 -13.72 -16.02 6.52
N LYS A 6 -13.13 -16.96 5.76
CA LYS A 6 -12.65 -18.24 6.26
C LYS A 6 -11.55 -18.07 7.31
N TYR A 7 -10.56 -17.23 7.01
CA TYR A 7 -9.41 -16.99 7.87
C TYR A 7 -9.56 -15.73 8.76
N LYS A 8 -10.74 -15.10 8.75
CA LYS A 8 -11.14 -13.93 9.56
C LYS A 8 -10.05 -12.85 9.65
N PHE A 9 -9.54 -12.42 8.50
CA PHE A 9 -8.56 -11.34 8.44
C PHE A 9 -8.93 -10.27 7.42
N LEU A 10 -8.35 -9.08 7.60
CA LEU A 10 -8.37 -7.98 6.66
C LEU A 10 -6.93 -7.54 6.35
N PHE A 11 -6.58 -7.54 5.07
CA PHE A 11 -5.32 -7.01 4.57
C PHE A 11 -5.50 -5.64 3.91
N ILE A 12 -4.76 -4.65 4.42
CA ILE A 12 -4.73 -3.28 3.90
C ILE A 12 -3.44 -3.05 3.11
N GLY A 13 -3.59 -3.05 1.79
CA GLY A 13 -2.48 -2.83 0.86
C GLY A 13 -2.19 -1.35 0.64
N LEU A 14 -1.15 -0.81 1.29
CA LEU A 14 -0.69 0.56 1.07
C LEU A 14 0.04 0.71 -0.30
N PRO A 15 0.17 1.94 -0.84
CA PRO A 15 0.96 2.20 -2.04
C PRO A 15 2.46 1.87 -1.87
N PHE A 16 3.10 1.40 -2.94
CA PHE A 16 4.55 1.15 -3.02
C PHE A 16 5.15 0.18 -1.99
N SER A 17 4.34 -0.72 -1.40
CA SER A 17 4.77 -1.62 -0.34
C SER A 17 4.67 -3.12 -0.71
N ALA A 18 4.78 -3.47 -2.00
CA ALA A 18 4.53 -4.82 -2.53
C ALA A 18 3.15 -5.41 -2.21
N SER A 19 2.18 -4.56 -1.83
CA SER A 19 0.81 -4.96 -1.55
C SER A 19 0.13 -5.74 -2.69
N SER A 20 0.54 -5.54 -3.94
CA SER A 20 0.05 -6.32 -5.09
C SER A 20 0.48 -7.79 -5.06
N ALA A 21 1.71 -8.09 -4.65
CA ALA A 21 2.20 -9.47 -4.55
C ALA A 21 1.47 -10.21 -3.43
N ILE A 22 1.41 -9.60 -2.24
CA ILE A 22 0.68 -10.14 -1.09
C ILE A 22 -0.80 -10.35 -1.43
N SER A 23 -1.45 -9.39 -2.10
CA SER A 23 -2.87 -9.53 -2.46
C SER A 23 -3.10 -10.73 -3.39
N LYS A 24 -2.21 -10.95 -4.36
CA LYS A 24 -2.29 -12.09 -5.28
C LYS A 24 -2.15 -13.41 -4.53
N GLU A 25 -1.21 -13.50 -3.61
CA GLU A 25 -1.01 -14.71 -2.79
C GLU A 25 -2.19 -14.97 -1.85
N LEU A 26 -2.70 -13.95 -1.16
CA LEU A 26 -3.88 -14.07 -0.28
C LEU A 26 -5.11 -14.54 -1.06
N HIS A 27 -5.29 -14.04 -2.29
CA HIS A 27 -6.37 -14.51 -3.16
C HIS A 27 -6.21 -15.97 -3.54
N LEU A 28 -5.02 -16.38 -3.98
CA LEU A 28 -4.76 -17.74 -4.46
C LEU A 28 -4.74 -18.81 -3.35
N GLN A 29 -4.25 -18.47 -2.15
CA GLN A 29 -3.94 -19.45 -1.10
C GLN A 29 -4.84 -19.35 0.13
N TYR A 30 -5.50 -18.21 0.33
CA TYR A 30 -6.22 -17.91 1.58
C TYR A 30 -7.67 -17.47 1.35
N GLU A 31 -8.26 -17.80 0.20
CA GLU A 31 -9.64 -17.42 -0.15
C GLU A 31 -9.88 -15.91 0.07
N GLY A 32 -8.83 -15.12 -0.18
CA GLY A 32 -8.89 -13.67 -0.03
C GLY A 32 -9.67 -13.08 -1.19
N GLU A 33 -10.69 -12.29 -0.90
CA GLU A 33 -11.46 -11.59 -1.92
C GLU A 33 -11.24 -10.07 -1.87
N PRO A 34 -11.29 -9.38 -3.02
CA PRO A 34 -11.29 -7.92 -3.04
C PRO A 34 -12.54 -7.39 -2.32
N PHE A 35 -12.35 -6.65 -1.22
CA PHE A 35 -13.46 -6.07 -0.46
C PHE A 35 -13.75 -4.63 -0.88
N LEU A 36 -12.70 -3.80 -0.89
CA LEU A 36 -12.73 -2.41 -1.35
C LEU A 36 -11.61 -2.19 -2.37
N ARG A 37 -11.69 -1.04 -3.05
CA ARG A 37 -10.69 -0.61 -4.05
C ARG A 37 -9.26 -0.66 -3.50
N LYS A 38 -8.31 -0.69 -4.43
CA LYS A 38 -6.89 -0.68 -4.08
C LYS A 38 -6.56 0.58 -3.26
N HIS A 39 -5.76 0.40 -2.21
CA HIS A 39 -5.34 1.46 -1.28
C HIS A 39 -6.45 2.09 -0.43
N SER A 40 -7.63 1.48 -0.36
CA SER A 40 -8.61 1.85 0.67
C SER A 40 -8.05 1.66 2.07
N LEU A 41 -8.41 2.57 2.97
CA LEU A 41 -7.95 2.61 4.36
C LEU A 41 -8.97 1.97 5.31
N TYR A 42 -8.55 1.74 6.55
CA TYR A 42 -9.40 1.08 7.55
C TYR A 42 -10.70 1.83 7.85
N HIS A 43 -10.67 3.18 7.84
CA HIS A 43 -11.88 3.96 8.08
C HIS A 43 -12.93 3.80 6.97
N GLU A 44 -12.53 3.52 5.73
CA GLU A 44 -13.45 3.19 4.63
C GLU A 44 -14.07 1.81 4.86
N PHE A 45 -13.27 0.83 5.29
CA PHE A 45 -13.75 -0.49 5.69
C PHE A 45 -14.82 -0.42 6.78
N LYS A 46 -14.54 0.30 7.89
CA LYS A 46 -15.50 0.43 9.02
C LYS A 46 -16.88 0.96 8.64
N LYS A 47 -16.97 1.77 7.57
CA LYS A 47 -18.26 2.35 7.13
C LYS A 47 -19.18 1.31 6.50
N VAL A 48 -18.62 0.26 5.91
CA VAL A 48 -19.38 -0.73 5.13
C VAL A 48 -19.36 -2.12 5.76
N ALA A 49 -18.37 -2.40 6.62
CA ALA A 49 -18.16 -3.71 7.22
C ALA A 49 -19.20 -4.05 8.29
N ALA A 50 -19.67 -5.30 8.27
CA ALA A 50 -20.51 -5.86 9.31
C ALA A 50 -19.79 -5.86 10.68
N LYS A 51 -20.56 -5.89 11.77
CA LYS A 51 -20.00 -5.88 13.14
C LYS A 51 -19.02 -7.04 13.39
N GLU A 52 -19.26 -8.21 12.79
CA GLU A 52 -18.38 -9.36 12.94
C GLU A 52 -17.08 -9.23 12.14
N GLU A 53 -17.11 -8.58 10.98
CA GLU A 53 -15.92 -8.33 10.16
C GLU A 53 -14.99 -7.32 10.82
N GLN A 54 -15.54 -6.36 11.56
CA GLN A 54 -14.74 -5.40 12.33
C GLN A 54 -13.93 -6.03 13.46
N LYS A 55 -14.18 -7.31 13.78
CA LYS A 55 -13.38 -8.09 14.73
C LYS A 55 -12.28 -8.90 14.06
N TYR A 56 -12.14 -8.86 12.73
CA TYR A 56 -11.14 -9.64 12.01
C TYR A 56 -9.73 -9.14 12.33
N PHE A 57 -8.75 -10.04 12.22
CA PHE A 57 -7.35 -9.68 12.37
C PHE A 57 -6.92 -8.76 11.23
N VAL A 58 -6.55 -7.53 11.53
CA VAL A 58 -6.19 -6.50 10.55
C VAL A 58 -4.68 -6.42 10.43
N PHE A 59 -4.16 -6.52 9.21
CA PHE A 59 -2.74 -6.28 8.96
C PHE A 59 -2.49 -5.48 7.69
N ALA A 60 -1.37 -4.77 7.68
CA ALA A 60 -0.94 -3.96 6.55
C ALA A 60 0.52 -4.27 6.21
N VAL A 61 0.99 -3.75 5.07
CA VAL A 61 2.40 -3.76 4.70
C VAL A 61 2.90 -2.33 4.51
N LEU A 62 4.00 -2.00 5.17
CA LEU A 62 4.66 -0.71 5.14
C LEU A 62 6.05 -0.84 4.53
N ARG A 63 6.50 0.22 3.87
CA ARG A 63 7.86 0.34 3.35
C ARG A 63 8.47 1.63 3.84
N ASN A 64 9.78 1.62 4.09
CA ASN A 64 10.52 2.81 4.45
C ASN A 64 10.23 3.96 3.45
N PRO A 65 9.85 5.18 3.94
CA PRO A 65 9.57 6.32 3.07
C PRO A 65 10.70 6.70 2.10
N MET A 66 11.96 6.51 2.51
CA MET A 66 13.12 6.76 1.65
C MET A 66 13.18 5.80 0.47
N GLU A 67 12.89 4.52 0.69
CA GLU A 67 12.83 3.55 -0.41
C GLU A 67 11.67 3.83 -1.37
N ILE A 68 10.56 4.36 -0.86
CA ILE A 68 9.45 4.82 -1.69
C ILE A 68 9.92 5.99 -2.58
N ALA A 69 10.64 6.97 -2.02
CA ALA A 69 11.20 8.08 -2.79
C ALA A 69 12.13 7.59 -3.91
N VAL A 70 13.02 6.64 -3.62
CA VAL A 70 13.89 6.00 -4.64
C VAL A 70 13.04 5.30 -5.71
N THR A 71 12.02 4.54 -5.29
CA THR A 71 11.14 3.83 -6.23
C THR A 71 10.40 4.78 -7.17
N VAL A 72 9.91 5.92 -6.66
CA VAL A 72 9.25 6.95 -7.48
C VAL A 72 10.23 7.58 -8.45
N TYR A 73 11.44 7.94 -8.00
CA TYR A 73 12.51 8.47 -8.84
C TYR A 73 12.83 7.53 -9.99
N GLU A 74 13.13 6.26 -9.71
CA GLU A 74 13.49 5.27 -10.74
C GLU A 74 12.32 5.02 -11.71
N LYS A 75 11.08 5.00 -11.21
CA LYS A 75 9.89 4.87 -12.07
C LYS A 75 9.74 6.05 -13.03
N MET A 76 9.98 7.27 -12.57
CA MET A 76 9.91 8.48 -13.40
C MET A 76 11.09 8.56 -14.37
N LYS A 77 12.30 8.26 -13.91
CA LYS A 77 13.52 8.24 -14.72
C LYS A 77 13.43 7.22 -15.86
N ALA A 78 12.98 6.01 -15.59
CA ALA A 78 12.82 4.98 -16.62
C ALA A 78 11.61 5.25 -17.53
N ASN A 79 10.51 5.76 -16.98
CA ASN A 79 9.22 5.95 -17.66
C ASN A 79 8.83 4.75 -18.55
N ALA A 80 9.11 3.53 -18.09
CA ALA A 80 9.03 2.33 -18.93
C ALA A 80 7.64 2.07 -19.54
N LYS A 81 6.57 2.63 -18.95
CA LYS A 81 5.20 2.51 -19.43
C LYS A 81 4.71 3.73 -20.21
N GLY A 82 5.54 4.75 -20.38
CA GLY A 82 5.16 6.02 -21.03
C GLY A 82 4.14 6.84 -20.23
N ASN A 83 3.87 6.51 -18.97
CA ASN A 83 2.77 7.10 -18.22
C ASN A 83 2.88 8.63 -18.07
N PHE A 84 4.10 9.15 -17.89
CA PHE A 84 4.32 10.57 -17.63
C PHE A 84 4.31 11.43 -18.90
N THR A 85 4.30 10.77 -20.06
CA THR A 85 4.30 11.40 -21.39
C THR A 85 3.00 11.13 -22.17
N ASN A 86 2.08 10.32 -21.63
CA ASN A 86 0.80 10.03 -22.27
C ASN A 86 -0.29 11.03 -21.81
N PRO A 87 -0.80 11.91 -22.70
CA PRO A 87 -1.82 12.90 -22.35
C PRO A 87 -3.12 12.29 -21.83
N GLU A 88 -3.53 11.10 -22.26
CA GLU A 88 -4.76 10.46 -21.80
C GLU A 88 -4.72 10.14 -20.30
N LEU A 89 -3.52 9.96 -19.74
CA LEU A 89 -3.34 9.68 -18.32
C LEU A 89 -3.27 10.95 -17.48
N PHE A 90 -3.35 12.13 -18.08
CA PHE A 90 -3.25 13.39 -17.39
C PHE A 90 -4.56 13.76 -16.69
N THR A 91 -4.48 14.36 -15.51
CA THR A 91 -5.66 14.74 -14.73
C THR A 91 -6.60 15.69 -15.47
N GLU A 92 -6.08 16.60 -16.30
CA GLU A 92 -6.91 17.48 -17.14
C GLU A 92 -7.71 16.75 -18.22
N ASN A 93 -7.31 15.52 -18.55
CA ASN A 93 -7.94 14.66 -19.56
C ASN A 93 -8.69 13.47 -18.91
N GLY A 94 -8.96 13.53 -17.61
CA GLY A 94 -9.67 12.47 -16.87
C GLY A 94 -8.77 11.34 -16.33
N GLY A 95 -7.45 11.45 -16.48
CA GLY A 95 -6.49 10.51 -15.94
C GLY A 95 -6.05 10.79 -14.49
N HIS A 96 -4.93 10.17 -14.07
CA HIS A 96 -4.44 10.20 -12.67
C HIS A 96 -3.04 10.83 -12.52
N ILE A 97 -2.39 11.22 -13.62
CA ILE A 97 -1.09 11.87 -13.61
C ILE A 97 -1.30 13.39 -13.44
N THR A 98 -0.95 13.88 -12.26
CA THR A 98 -1.12 15.28 -11.89
C THR A 98 -0.06 16.18 -12.54
N LYS A 99 -0.32 17.50 -12.56
CA LYS A 99 0.67 18.51 -12.95
C LYS A 99 1.98 18.36 -12.16
N LYS A 100 1.89 18.16 -10.83
CA LYS A 100 3.04 17.95 -9.95
C LYS A 100 3.85 16.70 -10.32
N HIS A 101 3.20 15.59 -10.70
CA HIS A 101 3.92 14.42 -11.20
C HIS A 101 4.73 14.75 -12.45
N ARG A 102 4.17 15.56 -13.36
CA ARG A 102 4.86 15.98 -14.58
C ARG A 102 5.98 16.99 -14.32
N GLU A 103 5.81 17.90 -13.37
CA GLU A 103 6.88 18.82 -12.93
C GLU A 103 8.11 18.05 -12.43
N VAL A 104 7.87 17.03 -11.59
CA VAL A 104 8.94 16.17 -11.08
C VAL A 104 9.59 15.38 -12.22
N PHE A 105 8.78 14.78 -13.10
CA PHE A 105 9.26 14.04 -14.25
C PHE A 105 10.13 14.92 -15.17
N ASN A 106 9.65 16.09 -15.55
CA ASN A 106 10.38 17.05 -16.38
C ASN A 106 11.67 17.49 -15.71
N PHE A 107 11.66 17.78 -14.40
CA PHE A 107 12.89 18.09 -13.67
C PHE A 107 13.94 16.98 -13.76
N ILE A 108 13.52 15.71 -13.62
CA ILE A 108 14.43 14.56 -13.72
C ILE A 108 15.02 14.45 -15.13
N HIS A 109 14.20 14.60 -16.17
CA HIS A 109 14.62 14.40 -17.57
C HIS A 109 15.33 15.61 -18.18
N ASP A 110 14.75 16.80 -18.06
CA ASP A 110 15.28 18.03 -18.68
C ASP A 110 16.63 18.43 -18.06
N LYS A 111 16.79 18.23 -16.75
CA LYS A 111 18.05 18.53 -16.04
C LYS A 111 18.97 17.32 -15.90
N LYS A 112 18.57 16.14 -16.38
CA LYS A 112 19.28 14.86 -16.11
C LYS A 112 19.58 14.67 -14.62
N ALA A 113 18.62 15.01 -13.77
CA ALA A 113 18.85 15.16 -12.34
C ALA A 113 19.22 13.83 -11.66
N THR A 114 20.19 13.88 -10.76
CA THR A 114 20.51 12.75 -9.87
C THR A 114 19.41 12.56 -8.83
N PHE A 115 19.39 11.39 -8.17
CA PHE A 115 18.47 11.16 -7.05
C PHE A 115 18.61 12.24 -5.97
N GLN A 116 19.83 12.64 -5.62
CA GLN A 116 20.09 13.67 -4.61
C GLN A 116 19.48 15.03 -5.00
N GLN A 117 19.61 15.44 -6.26
CA GLN A 117 19.02 16.70 -6.74
C GLN A 117 17.49 16.64 -6.73
N TYR A 118 16.91 15.54 -7.19
CA TYR A 118 15.47 15.28 -7.09
C TYR A 118 14.99 15.32 -5.63
N PHE A 119 15.70 14.64 -4.74
CA PHE A 119 15.36 14.52 -3.34
C PHE A 119 15.33 15.88 -2.64
N ASN A 120 16.42 16.65 -2.78
CA ASN A 120 16.54 17.98 -2.18
C ASN A 120 15.50 18.98 -2.72
N GLN A 121 15.12 18.84 -3.99
CA GLN A 121 14.14 19.72 -4.61
C GLN A 121 12.71 19.44 -4.13
N PHE A 122 12.34 18.17 -3.98
CA PHE A 122 10.93 17.78 -3.82
C PHE A 122 10.54 17.23 -2.44
N PHE A 123 11.50 16.90 -1.57
CA PHE A 123 11.27 16.36 -0.23
C PHE A 123 11.72 17.33 0.88
N GLN A 124 11.23 18.55 0.82
CA GLN A 124 11.53 19.61 1.80
C GLN A 124 10.59 19.60 3.02
N LYS A 125 9.57 18.74 3.00
CA LYS A 125 8.58 18.60 4.08
C LYS A 125 8.75 17.24 4.77
N PRO A 126 8.34 17.11 6.05
CA PRO A 126 8.30 15.82 6.71
C PRO A 126 7.55 14.79 5.88
N TYR A 127 8.04 13.55 5.91
CA TYR A 127 7.37 12.44 5.24
C TYR A 127 6.05 12.15 5.93
N ASP A 128 4.97 12.22 5.16
CA ASP A 128 3.67 11.70 5.53
C ASP A 128 3.18 10.74 4.44
N ASN A 129 2.49 9.70 4.86
CA ASN A 129 1.88 8.72 3.98
C ASN A 129 0.58 8.19 4.60
N LEU A 130 -0.14 7.37 3.85
CA LEU A 130 -1.41 6.79 4.31
C LEU A 130 -1.27 5.82 5.50
N ALA A 131 -0.04 5.49 5.92
CA ALA A 131 0.20 4.60 7.04
C ALA A 131 -0.24 5.23 8.35
N SER A 132 -0.01 6.54 8.56
CA SER A 132 -0.43 7.26 9.78
C SER A 132 -1.93 7.12 10.08
N LEU A 133 -2.75 6.96 9.04
CA LEU A 133 -4.20 6.79 9.14
C LEU A 133 -4.66 5.33 9.31
N THR A 134 -3.74 4.38 9.20
CA THR A 134 -4.05 2.94 9.08
C THR A 134 -3.41 2.11 10.18
N ILE A 135 -2.14 2.35 10.49
CA ILE A 135 -1.32 1.46 11.32
C ILE A 135 -1.84 1.28 12.74
N ASP A 136 -2.44 2.32 13.33
CA ASP A 136 -3.01 2.26 14.68
C ASP A 136 -4.22 1.32 14.76
N ASN A 137 -4.80 0.96 13.62
CA ASN A 137 -5.90 0.02 13.52
C ASN A 137 -5.46 -1.37 13.05
N CYS A 138 -4.16 -1.63 12.94
CA CYS A 138 -3.62 -2.93 12.55
C CYS A 138 -3.16 -3.72 13.78
N ASP A 139 -3.56 -4.98 13.87
CA ASP A 139 -3.01 -5.94 14.82
C ASP A 139 -1.55 -6.31 14.50
N TYR A 140 -1.15 -6.14 13.24
CA TYR A 140 0.21 -6.38 12.80
C TYR A 140 0.58 -5.57 11.54
N VAL A 141 1.84 -5.14 11.47
CA VAL A 141 2.39 -4.44 10.31
C VAL A 141 3.57 -5.24 9.76
N ILE A 142 3.45 -5.65 8.50
CA ILE A 142 4.52 -6.27 7.74
C ILE A 142 5.50 -5.18 7.30
N ARG A 143 6.77 -5.32 7.66
CA ARG A 143 7.84 -4.47 7.14
C ARG A 143 8.33 -5.03 5.82
N TYR A 144 8.39 -4.19 4.80
CA TYR A 144 8.85 -4.56 3.47
C TYR A 144 10.26 -5.16 3.48
N GLU A 145 11.13 -4.67 4.36
CA GLU A 145 12.52 -5.09 4.51
C GLU A 145 12.61 -6.56 4.97
N ASN A 146 11.60 -7.05 5.70
CA ASN A 146 11.51 -8.40 6.23
C ASN A 146 10.24 -9.11 5.71
N ILE A 147 9.85 -8.83 4.46
CA ILE A 147 8.51 -9.15 3.94
C ILE A 147 8.13 -10.62 4.11
N THR A 148 9.08 -11.54 3.88
CA THR A 148 8.83 -12.98 3.99
C THR A 148 8.49 -13.40 5.42
N ASP A 149 9.35 -13.05 6.37
CA ASP A 149 9.20 -13.46 7.77
C ASP A 149 8.02 -12.76 8.44
N ASP A 150 7.86 -11.47 8.21
CA ASP A 150 6.76 -10.70 8.75
C ASP A 150 5.42 -11.17 8.13
N TYR A 151 5.36 -11.54 6.84
CA TYR A 151 4.16 -12.10 6.22
C TYR A 151 3.74 -13.44 6.85
N LEU A 152 4.68 -14.38 6.99
CA LEU A 152 4.41 -15.66 7.64
C LEU A 152 3.97 -15.46 9.10
N THR A 153 4.55 -14.48 9.79
CA THR A 153 4.15 -14.10 11.14
C THR A 153 2.73 -13.55 11.19
N ALA A 154 2.35 -12.69 10.26
CA ALA A 154 1.00 -12.13 10.16
C ALA A 154 -0.05 -13.23 10.00
N LEU A 155 0.21 -14.21 9.11
CA LEU A 155 -0.67 -15.35 8.87
C LEU A 155 -0.77 -16.29 10.08
N LYS A 156 0.33 -16.53 10.79
CA LYS A 156 0.32 -17.33 12.02
C LYS A 156 -0.50 -16.64 13.11
N LYS A 157 -0.35 -15.32 13.25
CA LYS A 157 -1.11 -14.52 14.21
C LYS A 157 -2.59 -14.47 13.88
N SER A 158 -2.97 -14.30 12.62
CA SER A 158 -4.39 -14.29 12.21
C SER A 158 -5.11 -15.59 12.55
N ARG A 159 -4.47 -16.75 12.32
CA ARG A 159 -5.01 -18.06 12.72
C ARG A 159 -5.14 -18.21 14.24
N SER A 160 -4.16 -17.73 15.00
CA SER A 160 -4.18 -17.76 16.47
C SER A 160 -5.22 -16.81 17.06
N TYR A 161 -5.55 -15.74 16.34
CA TYR A 161 -6.60 -14.80 16.71
C TYR A 161 -7.99 -15.46 16.65
N GLN A 162 -8.22 -16.34 15.68
CA GLN A 162 -9.46 -17.12 15.58
C GLN A 162 -9.68 -18.05 16.77
N SER A 163 -8.65 -18.75 17.24
CA SER A 163 -8.78 -19.72 18.34
C SER A 163 -9.11 -19.04 19.68
N LYS A 164 -8.58 -17.84 19.93
CA LYS A 164 -8.92 -17.04 21.12
C LYS A 164 -10.36 -16.49 21.07
N ALA A 165 -10.85 -16.10 19.90
CA ALA A 165 -12.22 -15.62 19.75
C ALA A 165 -13.28 -16.71 19.96
N ILE A 166 -12.93 -17.99 19.77
CA ILE A 166 -13.81 -19.15 19.97
C ILE A 166 -13.75 -19.66 21.43
N ALA A 167 -12.60 -19.52 22.10
CA ALA A 167 -12.43 -19.98 23.49
C ALA A 167 -12.98 -19.01 24.55
N GLY A 168 -13.34 -17.78 24.16
CA GLY A 168 -13.89 -16.74 25.04
C GLY A 168 -15.39 -16.47 24.87
N SER A 169 -16.11 -17.35 24.16
CA SER A 169 -17.56 -17.28 23.91
C SER A 169 -18.31 -18.38 24.63
#